data_AF-A0A2D6TYH2-F1
#
_entry.id   AF-A0A2D6TYH2-F1
#
_cell.length_a   1.000
_cell.length_b   1.000
_cell.length_c   1.000
_cell.angle_alpha   90.00
_cell.angle_beta   90.00
_cell.angle_gamma   90.00
#
_symmetry.space_group_name_H-M   'P 1'
#
loop_
_entity.id
_entity.type
_entity.pdbx_description
1 polymer ?
#
loop_
_entity_poly.entity_id
_entity_poly.type
_entity_poly.pdbx_seq_one_letter_code
_entity_poly.pdbx_strand_id
1 'polypeptide(L)'
;MKKNGVLLTTLIALTTISLALAQNFQGDIQEGIRSFVVEIGNTFTSFLGPILGVEAGGEFVFAKILLFFVIFSMISIALKNVDIFGSNRGAHFLVTIGVSILSIRYLPDAEIIRAILLPYGALAATFGIVAPILVIFYFVHNSDIGPFARQFVWTMYGLFYFMLYWQRIHLEEISSGIINWIYLIGLVFIIANILLDKWIHQYVGAAGTQKYLHRLEDARLGRIEAELDNLNNITDPSNRVKKNIKRLERQLARGHR
;
A
#
# COMPACT_ATOMS: atom_id res chain seq x y z
N MET A 1 -25.06 18.27 14.48
CA MET A 1 -24.94 16.84 14.13
C MET A 1 -25.32 16.47 12.68
N LYS A 2 -25.84 17.37 11.81
CA LYS A 2 -26.19 17.02 10.41
C LYS A 2 -25.06 17.12 9.37
N LYS A 3 -23.91 17.73 9.67
CA LYS A 3 -22.83 17.97 8.69
C LYS A 3 -22.06 16.70 8.28
N ASN A 4 -21.92 15.71 9.17
CA ASN A 4 -21.11 14.52 8.88
C ASN A 4 -21.82 13.54 7.94
N GLY A 5 -23.15 13.50 7.96
CA GLY A 5 -23.94 12.66 7.04
C GLY A 5 -23.83 13.12 5.58
N VAL A 6 -23.76 14.43 5.35
CA VAL A 6 -23.61 15.00 4.00
C VAL A 6 -22.22 14.72 3.42
N LEU A 7 -21.17 14.76 4.25
CA LEU A 7 -19.81 14.43 3.83
C LEU A 7 -19.67 12.95 3.45
N LEU A 8 -20.31 12.04 4.20
CA LEU A 8 -20.27 10.62 3.88
C LEU A 8 -21.04 10.32 2.60
N THR A 9 -22.23 10.90 2.41
CA THR A 9 -23.01 10.67 1.18
C THR A 9 -22.35 11.29 -0.04
N THR A 10 -21.69 12.45 0.08
CA THR A 10 -20.90 13.02 -1.02
C THR A 10 -19.65 12.20 -1.31
N LEU A 11 -18.96 11.65 -0.30
CA LEU A 11 -17.81 10.77 -0.53
C LEU A 11 -18.24 9.47 -1.22
N ILE A 12 -19.33 8.84 -0.77
CA ILE A 12 -19.89 7.64 -1.39
C ILE A 12 -20.30 7.95 -2.84
N ALA A 13 -20.99 9.07 -3.09
CA ALA A 13 -21.37 9.49 -4.44
C ALA A 13 -20.15 9.78 -5.35
N LEU A 14 -19.09 10.41 -4.82
CA LEU A 14 -17.85 10.64 -5.56
C LEU A 14 -17.15 9.33 -5.92
N THR A 15 -17.16 8.34 -5.02
CA THR A 15 -16.56 7.02 -5.30
C THR A 15 -17.39 6.21 -6.30
N THR A 16 -18.73 6.29 -6.27
CA THR A 16 -19.59 5.60 -7.23
C THR A 16 -19.56 6.25 -8.61
N ILE A 17 -19.48 7.58 -8.68
CA ILE A 17 -19.27 8.31 -9.94
C ILE A 17 -17.91 7.95 -10.54
N SER A 18 -16.87 7.85 -9.73
CA SER A 18 -15.54 7.39 -10.19
C SER A 18 -15.59 5.95 -10.72
N LEU A 19 -16.37 5.07 -10.08
CA LEU A 19 -16.56 3.68 -10.53
C LEU A 19 -17.36 3.59 -11.85
N ALA A 20 -18.41 4.40 -12.00
CA ALA A 20 -19.25 4.45 -13.20
C ALA A 20 -18.52 5.11 -14.38
N LEU A 21 -17.73 6.16 -14.12
CA LEU A 21 -16.87 6.79 -15.12
C LEU A 21 -15.70 5.87 -15.49
N ALA A 22 -15.15 5.11 -14.53
CA ALA A 22 -14.14 4.10 -14.82
C ALA A 22 -14.68 3.02 -15.77
N GLN A 23 -15.94 2.59 -15.70
CA GLN A 23 -16.47 1.60 -16.66
C GLN A 23 -16.49 2.10 -18.11
N ASN A 24 -16.76 3.39 -18.36
CA ASN A 24 -16.72 3.98 -19.71
C ASN A 24 -15.30 4.39 -20.14
N PHE A 25 -14.42 4.76 -19.19
CA PHE A 25 -13.01 5.03 -19.46
C PHE A 25 -12.14 3.77 -19.56
N GLN A 26 -12.59 2.63 -19.04
CA GLN A 26 -11.82 1.39 -19.00
C GLN A 26 -11.69 0.78 -20.40
N GLY A 27 -12.66 0.97 -21.30
CA GLY A 27 -12.50 0.60 -22.72
C GLY A 27 -11.35 1.37 -23.36
N ASP A 28 -11.41 2.70 -23.35
CA ASP A 28 -10.41 3.57 -24.00
C ASP A 28 -9.03 3.58 -23.31
N ILE A 29 -8.97 3.49 -21.97
CA ILE A 29 -7.70 3.41 -21.25
C ILE A 29 -7.10 2.01 -21.38
N GLN A 30 -7.88 0.94 -21.32
CA GLN A 30 -7.32 -0.40 -21.49
C GLN A 30 -6.88 -0.61 -22.94
N GLU A 31 -7.65 -0.14 -23.92
CA GLU A 31 -7.21 -0.12 -25.32
C GLU A 31 -6.05 0.83 -25.54
N GLY A 32 -6.03 2.01 -24.92
CA GLY A 32 -4.92 2.96 -25.00
C GLY A 32 -3.63 2.41 -24.40
N ILE A 33 -3.69 1.80 -23.21
CA ILE A 33 -2.56 1.12 -22.58
C ILE A 33 -2.14 -0.09 -23.40
N ARG A 34 -3.09 -0.89 -23.89
CA ARG A 34 -2.78 -2.05 -24.75
C ARG A 34 -2.10 -1.62 -26.04
N SER A 35 -2.61 -0.57 -26.69
CA SER A 35 -2.05 0.01 -27.91
C SER A 35 -0.65 0.55 -27.64
N PHE A 36 -0.47 1.34 -26.58
CA PHE A 36 0.82 1.86 -26.16
C PHE A 36 1.83 0.75 -25.86
N VAL A 37 1.43 -0.29 -25.11
CA VAL A 37 2.29 -1.45 -24.79
C VAL A 37 2.62 -2.24 -26.05
N VAL A 38 1.68 -2.39 -26.98
CA VAL A 38 1.92 -3.07 -28.26
C VAL A 38 2.85 -2.25 -29.14
N GLU A 39 2.68 -0.93 -29.24
CA GLU A 39 3.49 -0.06 -30.08
C GLU A 39 4.93 0.06 -29.55
N ILE A 40 5.07 0.27 -28.24
CA ILE A 40 6.36 0.20 -27.55
C ILE A 40 6.96 -1.19 -27.71
N GLY A 41 6.16 -2.23 -27.47
CA GLY A 41 6.57 -3.62 -27.61
C GLY A 41 7.10 -3.91 -29.01
N ASN A 42 6.42 -3.46 -30.07
CA ASN A 42 6.81 -3.64 -31.45
C ASN A 42 8.10 -2.87 -31.79
N THR A 43 8.23 -1.65 -31.27
CA THR A 43 9.44 -0.82 -31.43
C THR A 43 10.65 -1.51 -30.80
N PHE A 44 10.51 -1.96 -29.54
CA PHE A 44 11.57 -2.68 -28.84
C PHE A 44 11.84 -4.06 -29.44
N THR A 45 10.82 -4.78 -29.91
CA THR A 45 10.99 -6.08 -30.59
C THR A 45 11.76 -5.91 -31.89
N SER A 46 11.48 -4.85 -32.66
CA SER A 46 12.20 -4.57 -33.91
C SER A 46 13.68 -4.26 -33.67
N PHE A 47 14.00 -3.54 -32.59
CA PHE A 47 15.38 -3.13 -32.29
C PHE A 47 16.17 -4.20 -31.51
N LEU A 48 15.56 -4.80 -30.49
CA LEU A 48 16.21 -5.74 -29.55
C LEU A 48 15.95 -7.21 -29.87
N GLY A 49 14.91 -7.53 -30.64
CA GLY A 49 14.55 -8.92 -30.99
C GLY A 49 15.72 -9.72 -31.54
N PRO A 50 16.47 -9.23 -32.55
CA PRO A 50 17.64 -9.93 -33.08
C PRO A 50 18.77 -10.14 -32.06
N ILE A 51 18.92 -9.22 -31.10
CA ILE A 51 19.97 -9.27 -30.07
C ILE A 51 19.59 -10.29 -28.98
N LEU A 52 18.32 -10.26 -28.55
CA LEU A 52 17.77 -11.07 -27.47
C LEU A 52 17.30 -12.47 -27.93
N GLY A 53 17.30 -12.72 -29.24
CA GLY A 53 16.85 -13.99 -29.83
C GLY A 53 15.36 -14.25 -29.59
N VAL A 54 14.51 -13.23 -29.76
CA VAL A 54 13.07 -13.35 -29.52
C VAL A 54 12.32 -13.19 -30.83
N GLU A 55 11.70 -14.27 -31.30
CA GLU A 55 10.83 -14.28 -32.47
C GLU A 55 9.34 -14.16 -32.10
N ALA A 56 8.99 -14.23 -30.81
CA ALA A 56 7.61 -14.38 -30.34
C ALA A 56 7.17 -13.30 -29.33
N GLY A 57 6.03 -12.65 -29.62
CA GLY A 57 5.11 -11.97 -28.69
C GLY A 57 5.66 -10.83 -27.81
N GLY A 58 4.98 -9.67 -27.81
CA GLY A 58 5.39 -8.49 -27.04
C GLY A 58 5.55 -8.70 -25.52
N GLU A 59 4.78 -9.60 -24.92
CA GLU A 59 4.86 -9.89 -23.47
C GLU A 59 6.20 -10.51 -23.06
N PHE A 60 6.72 -11.46 -23.85
CA PHE A 60 8.01 -12.12 -23.57
C PHE A 60 9.20 -11.18 -23.77
N VAL A 61 9.11 -10.28 -24.76
CA VAL A 61 10.13 -9.26 -25.01
C VAL A 61 10.23 -8.31 -23.81
N PHE A 62 9.09 -7.83 -23.31
CA PHE A 62 9.06 -6.97 -22.13
C PHE A 62 9.68 -7.65 -20.91
N ALA A 63 9.29 -8.91 -20.65
CA ALA A 63 9.84 -9.68 -19.53
C ALA A 63 11.36 -9.89 -19.65
N LYS A 64 11.88 -10.19 -20.85
CA LYS A 64 13.32 -10.32 -21.10
C LYS A 64 14.05 -9.00 -20.91
N ILE A 65 13.47 -7.86 -21.31
CA ILE A 65 14.07 -6.54 -21.06
C ILE A 65 14.14 -6.25 -19.56
N LEU A 66 13.09 -6.55 -18.80
CA LEU A 66 13.10 -6.37 -17.35
C LEU A 66 14.16 -7.27 -16.70
N LEU A 67 14.24 -8.53 -17.12
CA LEU A 67 15.27 -9.47 -16.67
C LEU A 67 16.69 -8.99 -17.04
N PHE A 68 16.85 -8.31 -18.18
CA PHE A 68 18.12 -7.70 -18.61
C PHE A 68 18.60 -6.67 -17.61
N PHE A 69 17.74 -5.74 -17.21
CA PHE A 69 18.13 -4.75 -16.21
C PHE A 69 18.45 -5.36 -14.85
N VAL A 70 17.72 -6.42 -14.44
CA VAL A 70 18.00 -7.14 -13.20
C VAL A 70 19.37 -7.82 -13.25
N ILE A 71 19.64 -8.62 -14.29
CA ILE A 71 20.93 -9.32 -14.46
C ILE A 71 22.07 -8.30 -14.62
N PHE A 72 21.87 -7.24 -15.39
CA PHE A 72 22.83 -6.15 -15.55
C PHE A 72 23.18 -5.49 -14.21
N SER A 73 22.18 -5.19 -13.39
CA SER A 73 22.39 -4.60 -12.05
C SER A 73 23.18 -5.56 -11.14
N MET A 74 22.79 -6.84 -11.11
CA MET A 74 23.48 -7.85 -10.30
C MET A 74 24.95 -8.04 -10.72
N ILE A 75 25.22 -8.15 -12.02
CA ILE A 75 26.58 -8.31 -12.55
C ILE A 75 27.39 -7.04 -12.31
N SER A 76 26.82 -5.86 -12.53
CA SER A 76 27.47 -4.57 -12.26
C SER A 76 27.94 -4.48 -10.80
N ILE A 77 27.07 -4.84 -9.86
CA ILE A 77 27.37 -4.86 -8.41
C ILE A 77 28.44 -5.92 -8.11
N ALA A 78 28.33 -7.12 -8.67
CA ALA A 78 29.29 -8.19 -8.43
C ALA A 78 30.70 -7.82 -8.94
N LEU A 79 30.80 -7.27 -10.15
CA LEU A 79 32.08 -6.87 -10.75
C LEU A 79 32.68 -5.62 -10.10
N LYS A 80 31.89 -4.80 -9.40
CA LYS A 80 32.39 -3.63 -8.65
C LYS A 80 33.41 -4.01 -7.58
N ASN A 81 33.34 -5.23 -7.05
CA ASN A 81 34.24 -5.72 -5.99
C ASN A 81 35.53 -6.37 -6.53
N VAL A 82 35.74 -6.38 -7.85
CA VAL A 82 36.91 -7.02 -8.48
C VAL A 82 37.92 -5.94 -8.86
N ASP A 83 39.11 -5.99 -8.26
CA ASP A 83 40.15 -4.96 -8.39
C ASP A 83 40.54 -4.64 -9.85
N ILE A 84 40.49 -5.65 -10.73
CA ILE A 84 40.80 -5.52 -12.16
C ILE A 84 39.87 -4.51 -12.86
N PHE A 85 38.62 -4.38 -12.39
CA PHE A 85 37.63 -3.46 -12.97
C PHE A 85 37.58 -2.09 -12.28
N GLY A 86 38.28 -1.92 -11.15
CA GLY A 86 38.25 -0.68 -10.37
C GLY A 86 38.82 0.54 -11.11
N SER A 87 39.85 0.34 -11.94
CA SER A 87 40.51 1.42 -12.68
C SER A 87 39.92 1.65 -14.08
N ASN A 88 39.25 0.66 -14.67
CA ASN A 88 38.73 0.73 -16.04
C ASN A 88 37.20 0.54 -16.09
N ARG A 89 36.48 1.66 -15.93
CA ARG A 89 35.01 1.70 -16.00
C ARG A 89 34.45 1.26 -17.36
N GLY A 90 35.20 1.49 -18.44
CA GLY A 90 34.79 1.08 -19.79
C GLY A 90 34.76 -0.45 -19.93
N ALA A 91 35.82 -1.12 -19.49
CA ALA A 91 35.88 -2.58 -19.45
C ALA A 91 34.80 -3.16 -18.52
N HIS A 92 34.59 -2.57 -17.34
CA HIS A 92 33.52 -2.96 -16.41
C HIS A 92 32.15 -2.93 -17.09
N PHE A 93 31.82 -1.83 -17.77
CA PHE A 93 30.54 -1.67 -18.46
C PHE A 93 30.38 -2.66 -19.63
N LEU A 94 31.41 -2.82 -20.47
CA LEU A 94 31.37 -3.73 -21.62
C LEU A 94 31.25 -5.20 -21.20
N VAL A 95 31.95 -5.62 -20.15
CA VAL A 95 31.80 -6.98 -19.62
C VAL A 95 30.41 -7.16 -19.01
N THR A 96 29.92 -6.20 -18.22
CA THR A 96 28.57 -6.27 -17.64
C THR A 96 27.50 -6.41 -18.72
N ILE A 97 27.55 -5.58 -19.77
CA ILE A 97 26.55 -5.60 -20.85
C ILE A 97 26.65 -6.89 -21.66
N GLY A 98 27.87 -7.33 -21.99
CA GLY A 98 28.10 -8.54 -22.78
C GLY A 98 27.59 -9.79 -22.07
N VAL A 99 27.93 -9.96 -20.78
CA VAL A 99 27.46 -11.10 -19.99
C VAL A 99 25.93 -11.05 -19.85
N SER A 100 25.35 -9.88 -19.60
CA SER A 100 23.89 -9.74 -19.44
C SER A 100 23.11 -10.08 -20.73
N ILE A 101 23.59 -9.64 -21.90
CA ILE A 101 23.00 -9.99 -23.20
C ILE A 101 23.09 -11.51 -23.41
N LEU A 102 24.26 -12.10 -23.18
CA LEU A 102 24.46 -13.54 -23.34
C LEU A 102 23.57 -14.35 -22.40
N SER A 103 23.46 -13.97 -21.13
CA SER A 103 22.61 -14.63 -20.14
C SER A 103 21.14 -14.69 -20.59
N ILE A 104 20.64 -13.66 -21.26
CA ILE A 104 19.24 -13.60 -21.68
C ILE A 104 18.99 -14.25 -23.02
N ARG A 105 19.96 -14.12 -23.94
CA ARG A 105 19.90 -14.79 -25.24
C ARG A 105 19.85 -16.31 -25.09
N TYR A 106 20.63 -16.85 -24.16
CA TYR A 106 20.71 -18.28 -23.90
C TYR A 106 19.84 -18.77 -22.74
N LEU A 107 18.96 -17.92 -22.18
CA LEU A 107 18.02 -18.34 -21.16
C LEU A 107 17.04 -19.37 -21.78
N PRO A 108 17.04 -20.63 -21.33
CA PRO A 108 16.21 -21.66 -21.93
C PRO A 108 14.73 -21.44 -21.58
N ASP A 109 13.90 -21.66 -22.59
CA ASP A 109 12.43 -21.72 -22.61
C ASP A 109 11.62 -20.56 -22.01
N ALA A 110 10.43 -20.40 -22.59
CA ALA A 110 9.36 -19.54 -22.09
C ALA A 110 8.95 -19.89 -20.64
N GLU A 111 9.26 -21.10 -20.17
CA GLU A 111 8.86 -21.61 -18.85
C GLU A 111 9.57 -20.91 -17.69
N ILE A 112 10.88 -20.66 -17.80
CA ILE A 112 11.64 -19.94 -16.75
C ILE A 112 11.13 -18.51 -16.64
N ILE A 113 10.89 -17.86 -17.78
CA ILE A 113 10.35 -16.50 -17.82
C ILE A 113 8.96 -16.48 -17.18
N ARG A 114 8.09 -17.42 -17.52
CA ARG A 114 6.76 -17.57 -16.88
C ARG A 114 6.88 -17.80 -15.38
N ALA A 115 7.81 -18.64 -14.93
CA ALA A 115 8.04 -18.90 -13.51
C ALA A 115 8.50 -17.63 -12.76
N ILE A 116 9.35 -16.81 -13.38
CA ILE A 116 9.78 -15.52 -12.84
C ILE A 116 8.63 -14.51 -12.83
N LEU A 117 7.77 -14.50 -13.85
CA LEU A 117 6.63 -13.58 -13.98
C LEU A 117 5.46 -13.92 -13.03
N LEU A 118 5.30 -15.19 -12.68
CA LEU A 118 4.18 -15.69 -11.90
C LEU A 118 4.05 -14.99 -10.51
N PRO A 119 5.13 -14.77 -9.75
CA PRO A 119 5.10 -13.91 -8.56
C PRO A 119 4.67 -12.47 -8.81
N TYR A 120 5.04 -11.86 -9.95
CA TYR A 120 4.63 -10.48 -10.26
C TYR A 120 3.14 -10.39 -10.59
N GLY A 121 2.60 -11.38 -11.32
CA GLY A 121 1.16 -11.50 -11.53
C GLY A 121 0.40 -11.68 -10.20
N ALA A 122 0.91 -12.54 -9.31
CA ALA A 122 0.35 -12.72 -7.98
C ALA A 122 0.44 -11.46 -7.13
N LEU A 123 1.55 -10.71 -7.19
CA LEU A 123 1.74 -9.46 -6.49
C LEU A 123 0.79 -8.37 -7.01
N ALA A 124 0.68 -8.22 -8.32
CA ALA A 124 -0.25 -7.28 -8.94
C ALA A 124 -1.71 -7.62 -8.57
N ALA A 125 -2.08 -8.91 -8.61
CA ALA A 125 -3.39 -9.37 -8.15
C ALA A 125 -3.59 -9.08 -6.65
N THR A 126 -2.57 -9.31 -5.82
CA THR A 126 -2.60 -9.01 -4.38
C THR A 126 -2.81 -7.53 -4.15
N PHE A 127 -2.09 -6.63 -4.81
CA PHE A 127 -2.30 -5.19 -4.69
C PHE A 127 -3.66 -4.76 -5.21
N GLY A 128 -4.10 -5.29 -6.36
CA GLY A 128 -5.41 -5.00 -6.93
C GLY A 128 -6.58 -5.40 -6.02
N ILE A 129 -6.42 -6.47 -5.24
CA ILE A 129 -7.42 -6.94 -4.28
C ILE A 129 -7.27 -6.25 -2.93
N VAL A 130 -6.07 -6.25 -2.34
CA VAL A 130 -5.80 -5.81 -0.96
C VAL A 130 -5.83 -4.30 -0.84
N ALA A 131 -5.35 -3.53 -1.84
CA ALA A 131 -5.30 -2.07 -1.70
C ALA A 131 -6.70 -1.45 -1.56
N PRO A 132 -7.71 -1.78 -2.39
CA PRO A 132 -9.07 -1.28 -2.20
C PRO A 132 -9.66 -1.67 -0.82
N ILE A 133 -9.39 -2.90 -0.36
CA ILE A 133 -9.81 -3.37 0.97
C ILE A 133 -9.23 -2.48 2.06
N LEU A 134 -7.92 -2.22 2.04
CA LEU A 134 -7.24 -1.40 3.04
C LEU A 134 -7.75 0.04 3.04
N VAL A 135 -8.02 0.61 1.87
CA VAL A 135 -8.58 1.96 1.75
C VAL A 135 -9.97 2.02 2.37
N ILE A 136 -10.86 1.09 2.03
CA ILE A 136 -12.21 1.04 2.61
C ILE A 136 -12.14 0.78 4.12
N PHE A 137 -11.30 -0.15 4.56
CA PHE A 137 -11.07 -0.42 5.97
C PHE A 137 -10.67 0.85 6.72
N TYR A 138 -9.70 1.60 6.18
CA TYR A 138 -9.24 2.87 6.75
C TYR A 138 -10.37 3.88 6.85
N PHE A 139 -11.15 4.09 5.78
CA PHE A 139 -12.26 5.05 5.80
C PHE A 139 -13.38 4.64 6.75
N VAL A 140 -13.77 3.37 6.76
CA VAL A 140 -14.86 2.87 7.60
C VAL A 140 -14.53 3.00 9.10
N HIS A 141 -13.28 2.79 9.48
CA HIS A 141 -12.86 2.84 10.89
C HIS A 141 -12.48 4.23 11.39
N ASN A 142 -11.97 5.10 10.51
CA ASN A 142 -11.62 6.47 10.89
C ASN A 142 -12.78 7.47 10.75
N SER A 143 -13.86 7.09 10.07
CA SER A 143 -15.05 7.92 9.99
C SER A 143 -15.95 7.66 11.20
N ASP A 144 -16.52 8.71 11.80
CA ASP A 144 -17.52 8.64 12.88
C ASP A 144 -18.90 8.17 12.37
N ILE A 145 -18.91 7.11 11.57
CA ILE A 145 -20.11 6.55 10.97
C ILE A 145 -20.76 5.52 11.90
N GLY A 146 -22.09 5.57 11.94
CA GLY A 146 -22.87 4.67 12.78
C GLY A 146 -22.68 3.20 12.40
N PRO A 147 -22.91 2.25 13.33
CA PRO A 147 -22.70 0.82 13.10
C PRO A 147 -23.43 0.28 11.86
N PHE A 148 -24.66 0.78 11.62
CA PHE A 148 -25.45 0.41 10.46
C PHE A 148 -24.79 0.82 9.13
N ALA A 149 -24.24 2.05 9.06
CA ALA A 149 -23.56 2.53 7.86
C ALA A 149 -22.27 1.75 7.58
N ARG A 150 -21.52 1.37 8.61
CA ARG A 150 -20.33 0.51 8.46
C ARG A 150 -20.69 -0.86 7.90
N GLN A 151 -21.70 -1.50 8.50
CA GLN A 151 -22.19 -2.79 8.02
C GLN A 151 -22.65 -2.69 6.57
N PHE A 152 -23.39 -1.63 6.21
CA PHE A 152 -23.82 -1.39 4.84
C PHE A 152 -22.64 -1.24 3.86
N VAL A 153 -21.59 -0.48 4.21
CA VAL A 153 -20.39 -0.33 3.37
C VAL A 153 -19.70 -1.68 3.16
N TRP A 154 -19.51 -2.46 4.21
CA TRP A 154 -18.89 -3.79 4.09
C TRP A 154 -19.75 -4.76 3.27
N THR A 155 -21.07 -4.73 3.42
CA THR A 155 -21.99 -5.55 2.62
C THR A 155 -21.94 -5.15 1.15
N MET A 156 -22.01 -3.85 0.83
CA MET A 156 -21.90 -3.37 -0.55
C MET A 156 -20.55 -3.72 -1.16
N TYR A 157 -19.47 -3.52 -0.40
CA TYR A 157 -18.14 -3.89 -0.86
C TYR A 157 -18.01 -5.39 -1.11
N GLY A 158 -18.50 -6.22 -0.19
CA GLY A 158 -18.54 -7.68 -0.36
C GLY A 158 -19.36 -8.12 -1.57
N LEU A 159 -20.47 -7.45 -1.85
CA LEU A 159 -21.29 -7.70 -3.04
C LEU A 159 -20.52 -7.39 -4.33
N PHE A 160 -19.90 -6.22 -4.43
CA PHE A 160 -19.09 -5.86 -5.61
C PHE A 160 -17.89 -6.80 -5.78
N TYR A 161 -17.22 -7.14 -4.68
CA TYR A 161 -16.12 -8.08 -4.69
C TYR A 161 -16.56 -9.46 -5.18
N PHE A 162 -17.71 -9.95 -4.69
CA PHE A 162 -18.29 -11.21 -5.12
C PHE A 162 -18.66 -11.18 -6.61
N MET A 163 -19.25 -10.09 -7.12
CA MET A 163 -19.54 -9.92 -8.55
C MET A 163 -18.26 -9.98 -9.40
N LEU A 164 -17.20 -9.29 -8.97
CA LEU A 164 -15.90 -9.32 -9.66
C LEU A 164 -15.28 -10.72 -9.65
N TYR A 165 -15.33 -11.39 -8.51
CA TYR A 165 -14.86 -12.77 -8.38
C TYR A 165 -15.64 -13.72 -9.29
N TRP A 166 -16.97 -13.60 -9.30
CA TRP A 166 -17.86 -14.40 -10.15
C TRP A 166 -17.59 -14.17 -11.64
N GLN A 167 -17.45 -12.92 -12.06
CA GLN A 167 -17.12 -12.55 -13.44
C GLN A 167 -15.77 -13.17 -13.86
N ARG A 168 -14.76 -13.11 -13.00
CA ARG A 168 -13.45 -13.71 -13.31
C ARG A 168 -13.49 -15.22 -13.42
N ILE A 169 -14.28 -15.91 -12.59
CA ILE A 169 -14.45 -17.37 -12.70
C ILE A 169 -15.05 -17.74 -14.07
N HIS A 170 -16.03 -16.98 -14.55
CA HIS A 170 -16.73 -17.29 -15.80
C HIS A 170 -15.92 -16.98 -17.06
N LEU A 171 -14.96 -16.06 -16.99
CA LEU A 171 -14.14 -15.67 -18.14
C LEU A 171 -12.96 -16.62 -18.42
N GLU A 172 -12.86 -17.76 -17.72
CA GLU A 172 -11.76 -18.76 -17.83
C GLU A 172 -10.33 -18.19 -17.63
N GLU A 173 -10.18 -16.91 -17.28
CA GLU A 173 -8.89 -16.27 -17.01
C GLU A 173 -8.20 -16.81 -15.73
N ILE A 174 -8.94 -17.53 -14.88
CA ILE A 174 -8.40 -18.16 -13.66
C ILE A 174 -7.90 -19.57 -13.97
N SER A 175 -7.00 -19.74 -14.95
CA SER A 175 -6.29 -21.02 -15.11
C SER A 175 -5.19 -21.19 -14.06
N SER A 176 -4.77 -20.11 -13.39
CA SER A 176 -3.75 -20.16 -12.34
C SER A 176 -4.38 -20.30 -10.94
N GLY A 177 -4.18 -21.47 -10.31
CA GLY A 177 -4.71 -21.77 -8.98
C GLY A 177 -4.32 -20.75 -7.89
N ILE A 178 -3.18 -20.07 -8.03
CA ILE A 178 -2.71 -19.06 -7.06
C ILE A 178 -3.64 -17.84 -7.03
N ILE A 179 -4.06 -17.34 -8.19
CA ILE A 179 -4.93 -16.15 -8.24
C ILE A 179 -6.25 -16.44 -7.52
N ASN A 180 -6.80 -17.65 -7.69
CA ASN A 180 -8.01 -18.08 -7.00
C ASN A 180 -7.88 -18.03 -5.47
N TRP A 181 -6.74 -18.49 -4.92
CA TRP A 181 -6.48 -18.43 -3.48
C TRP A 181 -6.43 -16.99 -2.95
N ILE A 182 -5.86 -16.04 -3.70
CA ILE A 182 -5.85 -14.63 -3.30
C ILE A 182 -7.29 -14.10 -3.23
N TYR A 183 -8.13 -14.44 -4.21
CA TYR A 183 -9.54 -14.03 -4.18
C TYR A 183 -10.29 -14.62 -2.98
N LEU A 184 -10.04 -15.90 -2.67
CA LEU A 184 -10.63 -16.59 -1.52
C LEU A 184 -10.22 -15.94 -0.19
N ILE A 185 -8.93 -15.61 -0.02
CA ILE A 185 -8.44 -14.91 1.18
C ILE A 185 -9.12 -13.54 1.32
N GLY A 186 -9.27 -12.79 0.22
CA GLY A 186 -10.00 -11.52 0.23
C GLY A 186 -11.46 -11.67 0.64
N LEU A 187 -12.14 -12.72 0.16
CA LEU A 187 -13.53 -13.03 0.55
C LEU A 187 -13.64 -13.37 2.04
N VAL A 188 -12.74 -14.22 2.55
CA VAL A 188 -12.67 -14.56 3.98
C VAL A 188 -12.42 -13.30 4.81
N PHE A 189 -11.53 -12.42 4.36
CA PHE A 189 -11.25 -11.15 5.03
C PHE A 189 -12.50 -10.25 5.10
N ILE A 190 -13.24 -10.12 4.00
CA ILE A 190 -14.49 -9.33 3.97
C ILE A 190 -15.52 -9.91 4.94
N ILE A 191 -15.73 -11.23 4.92
CA ILE A 191 -16.65 -11.90 5.85
C ILE A 191 -16.21 -11.69 7.29
N ALA A 192 -14.91 -11.83 7.59
CA ALA A 192 -14.36 -11.59 8.91
C ALA A 192 -14.61 -10.15 9.37
N ASN A 193 -14.46 -9.15 8.50
CA ASN A 193 -14.74 -7.75 8.83
C ASN A 193 -16.23 -7.51 9.10
N ILE A 194 -17.13 -8.15 8.35
CA ILE A 194 -18.58 -8.06 8.59
C ILE A 194 -18.94 -8.65 9.97
N LEU A 195 -18.38 -9.82 10.31
CA LEU A 195 -18.67 -10.50 11.58
C LEU A 195 -18.02 -9.82 12.79
N LEU A 196 -16.82 -9.26 12.61
CA LEU A 196 -16.00 -8.68 13.68
C LEU A 196 -16.10 -7.15 13.77
N ASP A 197 -16.93 -6.47 12.96
CA ASP A 197 -17.04 -4.99 12.94
C ASP A 197 -17.15 -4.39 14.34
N LYS A 198 -18.03 -4.97 15.18
CA LYS A 198 -18.25 -4.49 16.55
C LYS A 198 -16.99 -4.59 17.41
N TRP A 199 -16.24 -5.68 17.28
CA TRP A 199 -15.05 -5.96 18.09
C TRP A 199 -13.89 -5.06 17.67
N ILE A 200 -13.69 -4.91 16.35
CA ILE A 200 -12.64 -4.06 15.79
C ILE A 200 -12.89 -2.60 16.18
N HIS A 201 -14.14 -2.12 16.08
CA HIS A 201 -14.46 -0.74 16.43
C HIS A 201 -14.27 -0.45 17.92
N GLN A 202 -14.61 -1.39 18.81
CA GLN A 202 -14.33 -1.24 20.24
C GLN A 202 -12.84 -1.14 20.52
N TYR A 203 -12.04 -1.99 19.87
CA TYR A 203 -10.58 -1.99 20.03
C TYR A 203 -9.94 -0.70 19.51
N VAL A 204 -10.29 -0.28 18.28
CA VAL A 204 -9.77 0.96 17.67
C VAL A 204 -10.23 2.19 18.43
N GLY A 205 -11.50 2.21 18.86
CA GLY A 205 -12.06 3.29 19.68
C GLY A 205 -11.34 3.43 21.04
N ALA A 206 -11.06 2.31 21.71
CA ALA A 206 -10.33 2.31 22.98
C ALA A 206 -8.89 2.84 22.83
N ALA A 207 -8.20 2.51 21.73
CA ALA A 207 -6.87 3.05 21.46
C ALA A 207 -6.90 4.57 21.25
N GLY A 208 -7.96 5.09 20.61
CA GLY A 208 -8.16 6.53 20.43
C GLY A 208 -8.43 7.26 21.75
N THR A 209 -9.31 6.73 22.59
CA THR A 209 -9.63 7.34 23.89
C THR A 209 -8.43 7.33 24.83
N GLN A 210 -7.63 6.27 24.84
CA GLN A 210 -6.41 6.22 25.65
C GLN A 210 -5.40 7.30 25.23
N LYS A 211 -5.18 7.50 23.92
CA LYS A 211 -4.34 8.60 23.41
C LYS A 211 -4.87 9.98 23.81
N TYR A 212 -6.19 10.16 23.77
CA TYR A 212 -6.82 11.41 24.18
C TYR A 212 -6.67 11.67 25.69
N LEU A 213 -6.82 10.62 26.52
CA LEU A 213 -6.60 10.71 27.96
C LEU A 213 -5.16 11.09 28.30
N HIS A 214 -4.17 10.47 27.65
CA HIS A 214 -2.77 10.85 27.83
C HIS A 214 -2.52 12.30 27.43
N ARG A 215 -3.06 12.78 26.30
CA ARG A 215 -2.93 14.20 25.91
C ARG A 215 -3.57 15.17 26.91
N LEU A 216 -4.70 14.78 27.52
CA LEU A 216 -5.33 15.60 28.56
C LEU A 216 -4.52 15.61 29.84
N GLU A 217 -3.91 14.48 30.20
CA GLU A 217 -3.03 14.35 31.34
C GLU A 217 -1.75 15.17 31.15
N ASP A 218 -1.10 15.06 29.99
CA ASP A 218 0.07 15.87 29.62
C ASP A 218 -0.26 17.37 29.63
N ALA A 219 -1.40 17.77 29.05
CA ALA A 219 -1.84 19.16 29.06
C ALA A 219 -2.16 19.67 30.47
N ARG A 220 -2.66 18.79 31.35
CA ARG A 220 -2.92 19.11 32.76
C ARG A 220 -1.60 19.26 33.52
N LEU A 221 -0.63 18.38 33.30
CA LEU A 221 0.70 18.45 33.92
C LEU A 221 1.44 19.71 33.48
N GLY A 222 1.47 20.01 32.18
CA GLY A 222 2.10 21.24 31.69
C GLY A 222 1.47 22.52 32.25
N ARG A 223 0.17 22.54 32.55
CA ARG A 223 -0.46 23.68 33.26
C ARG A 223 0.01 23.81 34.70
N ILE A 224 0.18 22.69 35.41
CA ILE A 224 0.69 22.66 36.79
C ILE A 224 2.15 23.13 36.83
N GLU A 225 2.97 22.69 35.87
CA GLU A 225 4.36 23.14 35.73
C GLU A 225 4.45 24.65 35.48
N ALA A 226 3.67 25.17 34.53
CA ALA A 226 3.63 26.60 34.26
C ALA A 226 3.14 27.43 35.47
N GLU A 227 2.18 26.92 36.25
CA GLU A 227 1.72 27.58 37.49
C GLU A 227 2.80 27.55 38.59
N LEU A 228 3.52 26.43 38.73
CA LEU A 228 4.65 26.32 39.66
C LEU A 228 5.75 27.31 39.33
N ASP A 229 6.14 27.42 38.06
CA ASP A 229 7.16 28.37 37.61
C ASP A 229 6.76 29.81 37.90
N ASN A 230 5.50 30.16 37.64
CA ASN A 230 4.97 31.49 37.97
C ASN A 230 5.00 31.79 39.48
N LEU A 231 4.65 30.83 40.33
CA LEU A 231 4.67 31.01 41.79
C LEU A 231 6.09 31.05 42.37
N ASN A 232 7.03 30.29 41.79
CA ASN A 232 8.43 30.27 42.21
C ASN A 232 9.17 31.57 41.88
N ASN A 233 8.72 32.31 40.87
CA ASN A 233 9.29 33.60 40.48
C ASN A 233 8.87 34.77 41.40
N ILE A 234 7.97 34.58 42.37
CA ILE A 234 7.54 35.64 43.29
C ILE A 234 8.60 35.84 44.39
N THR A 235 9.18 37.04 44.46
CA THR A 235 10.14 37.42 45.50
C THR A 235 9.41 37.62 46.84
N ASP A 236 9.81 36.86 47.87
CA ASP A 236 9.16 36.76 49.19
C ASP A 236 7.70 36.24 49.18
N PRO A 237 7.50 34.95 48.85
CA PRO A 237 6.17 34.37 48.75
C PRO A 237 5.52 34.23 50.13
N SER A 238 4.29 34.75 50.25
CA SER A 238 3.48 34.58 51.46
C SER A 238 3.32 33.11 51.87
N ASN A 239 3.04 32.84 53.16
CA ASN A 239 2.80 31.47 53.65
C ASN A 239 1.69 30.72 52.88
N ARG A 240 0.70 31.45 52.32
CA ARG A 240 -0.33 30.86 51.45
C ARG A 240 0.26 30.38 50.12
N VAL A 241 1.14 31.17 49.50
CA VAL A 241 1.82 30.80 48.25
C VAL A 241 2.72 29.59 48.47
N LYS A 242 3.52 29.55 49.55
CA LYS A 242 4.36 28.39 49.89
C LYS A 242 3.54 27.10 50.07
N LYS A 243 2.34 27.19 50.67
CA LYS A 243 1.43 26.04 50.81
C LYS A 243 0.88 25.58 49.46
N ASN A 244 0.59 26.51 48.55
CA ASN A 244 0.13 26.19 47.19
C ASN A 244 1.22 25.54 46.35
N ILE A 245 2.46 26.05 46.38
CA ILE A 245 3.61 25.42 45.71
C ILE A 245 3.75 23.96 46.14
N LYS A 246 3.82 23.69 47.46
CA LYS A 246 3.92 22.33 47.99
C LYS A 246 2.73 21.43 47.61
N ARG A 247 1.54 22.01 47.40
CA ARG A 247 0.36 21.27 46.93
C ARG A 247 0.50 20.89 45.45
N LEU A 248 0.95 21.81 44.60
CA LEU A 248 1.15 21.59 43.17
C LEU A 248 2.30 20.62 42.90
N GLU A 249 3.43 20.74 43.62
CA GLU A 249 4.55 19.77 43.55
C GLU A 249 4.09 18.34 43.87
N ARG A 250 3.24 18.18 44.89
CA ARG A 250 2.66 16.87 45.24
C ARG A 250 1.70 16.34 44.18
N GLN A 251 1.00 17.22 43.45
CA GLN A 251 0.13 16.80 42.34
C GLN A 251 0.97 16.38 41.13
N LEU A 252 2.01 17.14 40.80
CA LEU A 252 2.97 16.82 39.75
C LEU A 252 3.67 15.47 40.01
N ALA A 253 4.23 15.29 41.22
CA ALA A 253 4.90 14.06 41.63
C ALA A 253 3.98 12.83 41.66
N ARG A 254 2.65 13.02 41.72
CA ARG A 254 1.67 11.93 41.60
C ARG A 254 1.32 11.59 40.15
N GLY A 255 1.37 12.56 39.24
CA GLY A 255 1.09 12.33 37.82
C GLY A 255 2.27 11.70 37.06
N HIS A 256 3.49 11.78 37.59
CA HIS A 256 4.66 11.09 37.02
C HIS A 256 4.87 9.65 37.51
N ARG A 257 4.01 9.14 38.40
CA ARG A 257 4.07 7.76 38.91
C ARG A 257 3.12 6.87 38.15
#